data_AF-A0A815BAK5-F1
#
_entry.id   AF-A0A815BAK5-F1
#
_cell.length_a   1.000
_cell.length_b   1.000
_cell.length_c   1.000
_cell.angle_alpha   90.00
_cell.angle_beta   90.00
_cell.angle_gamma   90.00
#
_symmetry.space_group_name_H-M   'P 1'
#
loop_
_entity.id
_entity.type
_entity.pdbx_description
1 polymer ?
#
loop_
_entity_poly.entity_id
_entity_poly.type
_entity_poly.pdbx_seq_one_letter_code
_entity_poly.pdbx_strand_id
1 'polypeptide(L)'
;MSKNENVYPVDEIYSKKYTTILSIAGSDPSGGAGIQADLKTFSALGCYGMAVISALTAQNTQGVQGIHSLPSEFVAAQLKSILDDIVVDAVKIGMLERGEIIDQIAAHLTRFKGIIVVDPVMFAKSGDQLIKDDAIEALKQKILPFATVLTPNIHEASRLAGVERIETSEEMEVAAFKLVELGPSAVIIKGSRPRLAGRDCLAIRGASKALWFESEPIVTNNLHGTGCTFSAAITCFLARNKDIVTAIKNAKDYISQAISEGSKYQLGQGRGPVHHFYSCWPPAISFTQEAWWKISHLYRNILDHPFIKEMGEGTLPEQKFEHFIQQDYLFMRDRAKAYCILVSRTVNDEEFRNYLDESGKAISKNADELFRKYNFPNFTDNQLKKGPACTGYTDFMLSKAMCDVTECLVALLPCAILFQKIGEHLKQTGVKSNNPKYQTWIDSYSSLERRREKVDKFICLIEKLVIGKDRFLLIKSFEQATQFEYEFWDDAYHLRK
;
A
#
# COMPACT_ATOMS: atom_id res chain seq x y z
N MET A 1 18.36 -26.75 38.22
CA MET A 1 17.05 -27.38 37.97
C MET A 1 16.01 -26.68 38.83
N SER A 2 15.33 -25.67 38.29
CA SER A 2 14.09 -25.13 38.85
C SER A 2 13.03 -25.22 37.76
N LYS A 3 11.89 -25.80 38.15
CA LYS A 3 10.74 -26.22 37.35
C LYS A 3 10.39 -25.26 36.21
N ASN A 4 10.58 -25.69 34.96
CA ASN A 4 9.72 -25.28 33.86
C ASN A 4 8.41 -26.02 34.05
N GLU A 5 7.46 -25.38 34.74
CA GLU A 5 6.06 -25.78 34.63
C GLU A 5 5.61 -25.50 33.20
N ASN A 6 4.96 -26.49 32.57
CA ASN A 6 4.28 -26.36 31.29
C ASN A 6 3.19 -25.29 31.44
N VAL A 7 3.52 -24.03 31.15
CA VAL A 7 2.53 -22.96 31.04
C VAL A 7 1.93 -23.03 29.64
N TYR A 8 0.62 -23.29 29.57
CA TYR A 8 -0.17 -23.25 28.34
C TYR A 8 -0.21 -21.79 27.84
N PRO A 9 0.05 -21.49 26.55
CA PRO A 9 0.23 -20.12 26.04
C PRO A 9 -1.02 -19.20 26.08
N VAL A 10 -2.15 -19.69 26.59
CA VAL A 10 -3.44 -18.97 26.71
C VAL A 10 -3.72 -18.41 28.11
N ASP A 11 -2.90 -18.75 29.11
CA ASP A 11 -3.09 -18.31 30.50
C ASP A 11 -2.31 -17.03 30.84
N GLU A 12 -1.51 -16.48 29.91
CA GLU A 12 -0.94 -15.15 30.05
C GLU A 12 -2.00 -14.08 29.76
N ILE A 13 -2.35 -13.29 30.78
CA ILE A 13 -3.00 -11.99 30.59
C ILE A 13 -1.98 -11.09 29.89
N TYR A 14 -1.92 -11.15 28.57
CA TYR A 14 -1.08 -10.28 27.74
C TYR A 14 -1.58 -8.83 27.88
N SER A 15 -1.00 -8.06 28.80
CA SER A 15 -1.16 -6.61 28.79
C SER A 15 -0.38 -6.06 27.59
N LYS A 16 -1.08 -5.63 26.54
CA LYS A 16 -0.45 -4.93 25.43
C LYS A 16 0.17 -3.63 25.96
N LYS A 17 1.47 -3.44 25.71
CA LYS A 17 2.16 -2.18 26.00
C LYS A 17 2.36 -1.42 24.70
N TYR A 18 2.10 -0.12 24.72
CA TYR A 18 2.41 0.76 23.60
C TYR A 18 3.91 1.08 23.60
N THR A 19 4.51 1.17 22.41
CA THR A 19 5.73 1.97 22.20
C THR A 19 5.28 3.41 22.02
N THR A 20 5.65 4.28 22.95
CA THR A 20 5.15 5.65 23.07
C THR A 20 6.16 6.65 22.55
N ILE A 21 5.70 7.60 21.74
CA ILE A 21 6.57 8.61 21.12
C ILE A 21 5.94 9.98 21.29
N LEU A 22 6.72 10.94 21.79
CA LEU A 22 6.32 12.33 21.93
C LEU A 22 6.93 13.19 20.82
N SER A 23 6.10 13.80 19.98
CA SER A 23 6.54 14.90 19.10
C SER A 23 6.47 16.23 19.82
N ILE A 24 7.48 17.07 19.68
CA ILE A 24 7.51 18.47 20.11
C ILE A 24 7.77 19.32 18.87
N ALA A 25 6.72 19.89 18.27
CA ALA A 25 6.82 20.62 17.02
C ALA A 25 5.66 21.61 16.79
N GLY A 26 5.77 22.39 15.71
CA GLY A 26 4.66 23.20 15.21
C GLY A 26 3.55 22.36 14.55
N SER A 27 2.34 22.91 14.55
CA SER A 27 1.18 22.34 13.86
C SER A 27 1.08 22.84 12.42
N ASP A 28 1.02 21.92 11.46
CA ASP A 28 0.60 22.19 10.07
C ASP A 28 -0.85 21.74 9.88
N PRO A 29 -1.83 22.67 9.81
CA PRO A 29 -3.24 22.33 9.74
C PRO A 29 -3.64 21.63 8.44
N SER A 30 -2.83 21.69 7.37
CA SER A 30 -3.08 20.90 6.16
C SER A 30 -2.77 19.42 6.34
N GLY A 31 -2.06 19.07 7.42
CA GLY A 31 -1.74 17.70 7.80
C GLY A 31 -0.62 17.07 6.99
N GLY A 32 0.15 17.86 6.23
CA GLY A 32 1.25 17.34 5.41
C GLY A 32 2.59 17.28 6.15
N ALA A 33 2.84 18.19 7.09
CA ALA A 33 4.06 18.31 7.90
C ALA A 33 3.74 18.46 9.40
N GLY A 34 4.70 18.93 10.20
CA GLY A 34 4.52 19.25 11.62
C GLY A 34 4.11 18.04 12.47
N ILE A 35 3.47 18.32 13.61
CA ILE A 35 2.95 17.28 14.52
C ILE A 35 1.99 16.32 13.80
N GLN A 36 1.25 16.77 12.78
CA GLN A 36 0.32 15.93 12.04
C GLN A 36 1.06 14.85 11.25
N ALA A 37 2.14 15.20 10.54
CA ALA A 37 2.98 14.22 9.87
C ALA A 37 3.67 13.27 10.85
N ASP A 38 4.10 13.80 12.00
CA ASP A 38 4.73 13.00 13.05
C ASP A 38 3.74 11.95 13.59
N LEU A 39 2.55 12.37 14.05
CA LEU A 39 1.52 11.48 14.59
C LEU A 39 1.02 10.45 13.57
N LYS A 40 0.87 10.84 12.29
CA LYS A 40 0.51 9.91 11.20
C LYS A 40 1.59 8.85 11.01
N THR A 41 2.86 9.26 11.03
CA THR A 41 4.00 8.34 10.89
C THR A 41 4.10 7.40 12.08
N PHE A 42 3.95 7.92 13.30
CA PHE A 42 3.93 7.10 14.52
C PHE A 42 2.84 6.03 14.43
N SER A 43 1.64 6.43 14.01
CA SER A 43 0.50 5.52 13.83
C SER A 43 0.76 4.47 12.76
N ALA A 44 1.26 4.87 11.58
CA ALA A 44 1.57 3.97 10.47
C ALA A 44 2.67 2.94 10.81
N LEU A 45 3.58 3.30 11.72
CA LEU A 45 4.67 2.43 12.19
C LEU A 45 4.37 1.75 13.53
N GLY A 46 3.09 1.74 13.95
CA GLY A 46 2.63 0.96 15.11
C GLY A 46 3.12 1.49 16.46
N CYS A 47 3.32 2.80 16.59
CA CYS A 47 3.67 3.49 17.83
C CYS A 47 2.51 4.38 18.29
N TYR A 48 2.37 4.56 19.61
CA TYR A 48 1.43 5.50 20.20
C TYR A 48 2.02 6.90 20.18
N GLY A 49 1.45 7.76 19.34
CA GLY A 49 1.91 9.13 19.16
C GLY A 49 1.26 10.12 20.14
N MET A 50 2.09 10.94 20.77
CA MET A 50 1.69 12.10 21.57
C MET A 50 2.32 13.36 20.99
N ALA A 51 1.77 14.54 21.31
CA ALA A 51 2.29 15.80 20.81
C ALA A 51 2.26 16.89 21.88
N VAL A 52 3.36 17.65 21.96
CA VAL A 52 3.41 18.99 22.52
C VAL A 52 3.53 19.98 21.38
N ILE A 53 2.60 20.92 21.31
CA ILE A 53 2.58 21.93 20.25
C ILE A 53 3.45 23.11 20.69
N SER A 54 4.42 23.50 19.87
CA SER A 54 5.27 24.67 20.10
C SER A 54 4.72 25.95 19.45
N ALA A 55 4.08 25.79 18.29
CA ALA A 55 3.47 26.88 17.53
C ALA A 55 2.32 26.37 16.66
N LEU A 56 1.34 27.22 16.42
CA LEU A 56 0.31 27.02 15.42
C LEU A 56 0.72 27.74 14.13
N THR A 57 0.51 27.11 12.98
CA THR A 57 0.68 27.79 11.70
C THR A 57 -0.67 27.90 10.99
N ALA A 58 -0.88 29.01 10.28
CA ALA A 58 -1.82 29.05 9.17
C ALA A 58 -1.02 28.64 7.93
N GLN A 59 -1.11 27.36 7.55
CA GLN A 59 -0.30 26.77 6.49
C GLN A 59 -1.15 25.84 5.62
N ASN A 60 -0.85 25.81 4.33
CA ASN A 60 -1.41 24.84 3.40
C ASN A 60 -0.40 24.46 2.30
N THR A 61 -0.85 23.72 1.29
CA THR A 61 0.01 23.26 0.19
C THR A 61 0.69 24.40 -0.58
N GLN A 62 0.20 25.64 -0.46
CA GLN A 62 0.73 26.84 -1.12
C GLN A 62 1.74 27.63 -0.27
N GLY A 63 2.04 27.20 0.96
CA GLY A 63 3.03 27.83 1.84
C GLY A 63 2.45 28.25 3.19
N VAL A 64 3.19 29.08 3.92
CA VAL A 64 2.84 29.58 5.26
C VAL A 64 2.25 30.99 5.17
N GLN A 65 1.06 31.20 5.73
CA GLN A 65 0.37 32.50 5.77
C GLN A 65 0.50 33.20 7.13
N GLY A 66 0.82 32.45 8.19
CA GLY A 66 0.99 33.01 9.53
C GLY A 66 1.54 31.99 10.52
N ILE A 67 2.21 32.49 11.54
CA ILE A 67 2.76 31.70 12.64
C ILE A 67 2.29 32.34 13.95
N HIS A 68 1.67 31.55 14.81
CA HIS A 68 1.26 31.92 16.14
C HIS A 68 1.96 31.02 17.16
N SER A 69 3.03 31.54 17.75
CA SER A 69 3.81 30.82 18.75
C SER A 69 3.09 30.77 20.08
N LEU A 70 3.04 29.60 20.70
CA LEU A 70 2.41 29.45 22.00
C LEU A 70 3.30 30.06 23.11
N PRO A 71 2.69 30.54 24.21
CA PRO A 71 3.46 30.96 25.37
C PRO A 71 4.35 29.84 25.90
N SER A 72 5.60 30.14 26.25
CA SER A 72 6.60 29.13 26.59
C SER A 72 6.22 28.34 27.86
N GLU A 73 5.57 29.01 28.81
CA GLU A 73 4.98 28.41 30.02
C GLU A 73 3.88 27.40 29.70
N PHE A 74 3.12 27.61 28.61
CA PHE A 74 2.09 26.67 28.18
C PHE A 74 2.69 25.45 27.46
N VAL A 75 3.79 25.64 26.72
CA VAL A 75 4.58 24.51 26.18
C VAL A 75 5.15 23.66 27.32
N ALA A 76 5.68 24.29 28.37
CA ALA A 76 6.16 23.60 29.56
C ALA A 76 5.03 22.84 30.28
N ALA A 77 3.84 23.45 30.41
CA ALA A 77 2.68 22.80 31.03
C ALA A 77 2.23 21.54 30.26
N GLN A 78 2.23 21.59 28.92
CA GLN A 78 1.97 20.41 28.08
C GLN A 78 3.01 19.30 28.32
N LEU A 79 4.30 19.63 28.32
CA LEU A 79 5.38 18.67 28.56
C LEU A 79 5.24 18.01 29.93
N LYS A 80 5.07 18.82 30.97
CA LYS A 80 4.90 18.34 32.34
C LYS A 80 3.69 17.40 32.45
N SER A 81 2.56 17.75 31.82
CA SER A 81 1.35 16.93 31.86
C SER A 81 1.56 15.53 31.26
N ILE A 82 2.37 15.43 30.20
CA ILE A 82 2.68 14.13 29.57
C ILE A 82 3.74 13.38 30.38
N LEU A 83 4.84 14.03 30.74
CA LEU A 83 5.98 13.38 31.38
C LEU A 83 5.70 12.95 32.83
N ASP A 84 4.72 13.56 33.51
CA ASP A 84 4.32 13.17 34.87
C ASP A 84 3.40 11.94 34.89
N ASP A 85 2.74 11.60 33.78
CA ASP A 85 1.75 10.51 33.71
C ASP A 85 2.21 9.33 32.83
N ILE A 86 2.84 9.63 31.68
CA ILE A 86 3.13 8.66 30.64
C ILE A 86 4.63 8.41 30.55
N VAL A 87 5.03 7.13 30.60
CA VAL A 87 6.40 6.73 30.28
C VAL A 87 6.61 6.92 28.77
N VAL A 88 7.48 7.84 28.40
CA VAL A 88 7.81 8.16 26.99
C VAL A 88 9.06 7.39 26.56
N ASP A 89 8.97 6.56 25.52
CA ASP A 89 10.11 5.77 25.02
C ASP A 89 11.06 6.61 24.15
N ALA A 90 10.51 7.54 23.37
CA ALA A 90 11.29 8.43 22.52
C ALA A 90 10.63 9.80 22.31
N VAL A 91 11.47 10.80 22.08
CA VAL A 91 11.07 12.17 21.74
C VAL A 91 11.56 12.51 20.35
N LYS A 92 10.69 13.11 19.53
CA LYS A 92 11.04 13.77 18.28
C LYS A 92 10.84 15.26 18.43
N ILE A 93 11.87 16.04 18.11
CA ILE A 93 11.82 17.50 18.13
C ILE A 93 11.79 18.01 16.68
N GLY A 94 10.82 18.84 16.35
CA GLY A 94 10.68 19.51 15.05
C GLY A 94 10.91 21.01 15.16
N MET A 95 10.07 21.79 14.47
CA MET A 95 10.14 23.26 14.45
C MET A 95 9.93 23.88 15.84
N LEU A 96 10.90 24.69 16.28
CA LEU A 96 10.86 25.49 17.51
C LEU A 96 11.16 26.96 17.18
N GLU A 97 10.19 27.85 17.31
CA GLU A 97 10.27 29.21 16.73
C GLU A 97 11.24 30.16 17.45
N ARG A 98 11.40 30.05 18.78
CA ARG A 98 12.18 30.98 19.64
C ARG A 98 13.00 30.27 20.71
N GLY A 99 14.07 30.93 21.17
CA GLY A 99 14.93 30.45 22.24
C GLY A 99 14.18 30.16 23.55
N GLU A 100 13.20 30.98 23.93
CA GLU A 100 12.42 30.77 25.18
C GLU A 100 11.70 29.41 25.23
N ILE A 101 11.19 28.95 24.09
CA ILE A 101 10.55 27.62 23.99
C ILE A 101 11.60 26.52 24.13
N ILE A 102 12.76 26.70 23.48
CA ILE A 102 13.88 25.77 23.58
C ILE A 102 14.37 25.67 25.02
N ASP A 103 14.41 26.77 25.75
CA ASP A 103 14.83 26.82 27.16
C ASP A 103 13.91 25.98 28.05
N GLN A 104 12.59 26.11 27.86
CA GLN A 104 11.61 25.30 28.58
C GLN A 104 11.71 23.81 28.22
N ILE A 105 11.87 23.49 26.94
CA ILE A 105 12.03 22.10 26.49
C ILE A 105 13.31 21.50 27.07
N ALA A 106 14.44 22.19 26.96
CA ALA A 106 15.73 21.73 27.46
C ALA A 106 15.67 21.46 28.96
N ALA A 107 15.05 22.35 29.75
CA ALA A 107 14.90 22.17 31.19
C ALA A 107 14.20 20.83 31.54
N HIS A 108 13.17 20.44 30.79
CA HIS A 108 12.46 19.17 30.99
C HIS A 108 13.25 17.96 30.45
N LEU A 109 13.96 18.12 29.34
CA LEU A 109 14.73 17.04 28.71
C LEU A 109 16.03 16.68 29.43
N THR A 110 16.59 17.56 30.28
CA THR A 110 17.80 17.25 31.07
C THR A 110 17.69 15.96 31.90
N ARG A 111 16.47 15.59 32.30
CA ARG A 111 16.18 14.37 33.08
C ARG A 111 15.74 13.20 32.22
N PHE A 112 15.46 13.41 30.94
CA PHE A 112 15.02 12.38 30.01
C PHE A 112 16.21 11.54 29.57
N LYS A 113 16.11 10.21 29.74
CA LYS A 113 17.17 9.25 29.38
C LYS A 113 16.86 8.42 28.13
N GLY A 114 15.76 8.74 27.44
CA GLY A 114 15.33 8.02 26.25
C GLY A 114 15.97 8.55 24.97
N ILE A 115 15.43 8.09 23.85
CA ILE A 115 15.89 8.48 22.52
C ILE A 115 15.38 9.89 22.18
N ILE A 116 16.27 10.76 21.69
CA ILE A 116 15.90 12.10 21.20
C ILE A 116 16.34 12.23 19.74
N VAL A 117 15.38 12.39 18.84
CA VAL A 117 15.63 12.69 17.42
C VAL A 117 15.29 14.15 17.16
N VAL A 118 16.23 14.90 16.57
CA VAL A 118 16.09 16.32 16.29
C VAL A 118 16.05 16.56 14.79
N ASP A 119 14.92 17.05 14.28
CA ASP A 119 14.78 17.59 12.93
C ASP A 119 14.89 19.12 13.02
N PRO A 120 16.03 19.72 12.66
CA PRO A 120 16.30 21.14 12.89
C PRO A 120 15.60 21.99 11.82
N VAL A 121 14.27 21.98 11.82
CA VAL A 121 13.44 22.65 10.83
C VAL A 121 13.65 24.16 10.91
N MET A 122 14.38 24.72 9.95
CA MET A 122 14.65 26.16 9.88
C MET A 122 13.80 26.89 8.85
N PHE A 123 13.37 26.17 7.81
CA PHE A 123 12.62 26.71 6.68
C PHE A 123 11.44 25.82 6.31
N ALA A 124 10.36 26.43 5.86
CA ALA A 124 9.24 25.71 5.26
C ALA A 124 9.67 25.14 3.91
N LYS A 125 8.94 24.13 3.42
CA LYS A 125 9.18 23.60 2.07
C LYS A 125 8.97 24.66 0.99
N SER A 126 8.17 25.70 1.25
CA SER A 126 7.99 26.89 0.41
C SER A 126 9.19 27.85 0.41
N GLY A 127 10.11 27.74 1.37
CA GLY A 127 11.28 28.60 1.53
C GLY A 127 11.16 29.63 2.66
N ASP A 128 9.99 29.76 3.29
CA ASP A 128 9.75 30.72 4.37
C ASP A 128 10.60 30.37 5.61
N GLN A 129 11.26 31.36 6.22
CA GLN A 129 12.00 31.17 7.46
C GLN A 129 11.03 30.93 8.62
N LEU A 130 11.27 29.85 9.37
CA LEU A 130 10.38 29.40 10.44
C LEU A 130 10.89 29.68 11.85
N ILE A 131 12.19 29.93 11.99
CA ILE A 131 12.85 30.13 13.29
C ILE A 131 13.74 31.38 13.27
N LYS A 132 13.91 32.00 14.43
CA LYS A 132 14.82 33.14 14.62
C LYS A 132 16.26 32.67 14.92
N ASP A 133 17.23 33.58 14.77
CA ASP A 133 18.65 33.25 14.96
C ASP A 133 19.00 32.85 16.41
N ASP A 134 18.32 33.45 17.40
CA ASP A 134 18.45 33.07 18.82
C ASP A 134 18.04 31.61 19.05
N ALA A 135 17.03 31.13 18.32
CA ALA A 135 16.58 29.74 18.42
C ALA A 135 17.64 28.76 17.90
N ILE A 136 18.41 29.12 16.87
CA ILE A 136 19.49 28.26 16.33
C ILE A 136 20.60 28.08 17.36
N GLU A 137 21.02 29.17 18.00
CA GLU A 137 22.06 29.11 19.04
C GLU A 137 21.57 28.37 20.28
N ALA A 138 20.33 28.61 20.72
CA ALA A 138 19.73 27.85 21.81
C ALA A 138 19.64 26.35 21.50
N LEU A 139 19.25 25.97 20.28
CA LEU A 139 19.19 24.57 19.84
C LEU A 139 20.57 23.90 19.95
N LYS A 140 21.61 24.57 19.42
CA LYS A 140 23.00 24.08 19.44
C LYS A 140 23.53 23.88 20.86
N GLN A 141 23.26 24.83 21.76
CA GLN A 141 23.83 24.82 23.10
C GLN A 141 23.04 23.96 24.09
N LYS A 142 21.71 23.86 23.93
CA LYS A 142 20.82 23.31 24.97
C LYS A 142 20.13 22.00 24.59
N ILE A 143 19.99 21.68 23.30
CA ILE A 143 19.28 20.47 22.83
C ILE A 143 20.22 19.46 22.17
N LEU A 144 21.06 19.91 21.24
CA LEU A 144 21.97 19.01 20.50
C LEU A 144 22.88 18.15 21.40
N PRO A 145 23.37 18.62 22.56
CA PRO A 145 24.15 17.78 23.48
C PRO A 145 23.45 16.51 23.98
N PHE A 146 22.12 16.46 23.91
CA PHE A 146 21.31 15.32 24.34
C PHE A 146 20.76 14.49 23.17
N ALA A 147 21.01 14.91 21.92
CA ALA A 147 20.41 14.27 20.76
C ALA A 147 21.01 12.88 20.49
N THR A 148 20.15 11.89 20.28
CA THR A 148 20.55 10.58 19.73
C THR A 148 20.85 10.71 18.24
N VAL A 149 19.95 11.35 17.48
CA VAL A 149 20.12 11.56 16.03
C VAL A 149 19.70 12.97 15.65
N LEU A 150 20.55 13.67 14.90
CA LEU A 150 20.23 14.94 14.24
C LEU A 150 19.99 14.70 12.74
N THR A 151 18.91 15.23 12.19
CA THR A 151 18.46 14.92 10.80
C THR A 151 18.40 16.15 9.88
N PRO A 152 19.46 16.97 9.72
CA PRO A 152 19.39 18.19 8.93
C PRO A 152 19.29 17.87 7.43
N ASN A 153 18.60 18.71 6.66
CA ASN A 153 18.86 18.75 5.22
C ASN A 153 20.18 19.49 4.94
N ILE A 154 20.67 19.43 3.69
CA ILE A 154 21.95 20.04 3.33
C ILE A 154 22.05 21.55 3.61
N HIS A 155 20.95 22.31 3.50
CA HIS A 155 20.93 23.74 3.80
C HIS A 155 20.99 24.02 5.31
N GLU A 156 20.21 23.25 6.08
CA GLU A 156 20.23 23.29 7.55
C GLU A 156 21.61 22.88 8.08
N ALA A 157 22.23 21.87 7.46
CA ALA A 157 23.57 21.42 7.80
C ALA A 157 24.62 22.49 7.54
N SER A 158 24.58 23.19 6.40
CA SER A 158 25.48 24.31 6.12
C SER A 158 25.37 25.39 7.21
N ARG A 159 24.15 25.77 7.58
CA ARG A 159 23.90 26.79 8.61
C ARG A 159 24.36 26.36 10.01
N LEU A 160 24.04 25.13 10.43
CA LEU A 160 24.46 24.60 11.73
C LEU A 160 25.97 24.40 11.82
N ALA A 161 26.60 23.96 10.73
CA ALA A 161 28.04 23.75 10.66
C ALA A 161 28.82 25.07 10.47
N GLY A 162 28.15 26.20 10.22
CA GLY A 162 28.79 27.49 9.97
C GLY A 162 29.65 27.49 8.70
N VAL A 163 29.17 26.83 7.64
CA VAL A 163 29.81 26.84 6.31
C VAL A 163 28.85 27.46 5.30
N GLU A 164 29.39 28.17 4.30
CA GLU A 164 28.56 28.87 3.30
C GLU A 164 27.69 27.90 2.50
N ARG A 165 28.29 26.80 2.03
CA ARG A 165 27.61 25.81 1.20
C ARG A 165 28.32 24.46 1.24
N ILE A 166 27.53 23.39 1.11
CA ILE A 166 27.99 22.02 0.88
C ILE A 166 27.58 21.64 -0.55
N GLU A 167 28.56 21.27 -1.39
CA GLU A 167 28.41 20.92 -2.80
C GLU A 167 28.87 19.51 -3.17
N THR A 168 29.83 18.96 -2.41
CA THR A 168 30.44 17.64 -2.68
C THR A 168 30.11 16.60 -1.59
N SER A 169 30.42 15.33 -1.88
CA SER A 169 30.19 14.25 -0.90
C SER A 169 31.18 14.38 0.27
N GLU A 170 32.39 14.80 -0.03
CA GLU A 170 33.49 15.02 0.90
C GLU A 170 33.17 16.18 1.86
N GLU A 171 32.65 17.30 1.34
CA GLU A 171 32.20 18.43 2.16
C GLU A 171 31.03 18.04 3.06
N MET A 172 30.12 17.21 2.57
CA MET A 172 28.97 16.72 3.32
C MET A 172 29.40 15.80 4.47
N GLU A 173 30.38 14.91 4.24
CA GLU A 173 30.96 14.06 5.27
C GLU A 173 31.69 14.89 6.34
N VAL A 174 32.50 15.88 5.94
CA VAL A 174 33.16 16.80 6.88
C VAL A 174 32.14 17.58 7.71
N ALA A 175 31.07 18.08 7.08
CA ALA A 175 30.00 18.78 7.79
C ALA A 175 29.28 17.86 8.78
N ALA A 176 29.02 16.59 8.40
CA ALA A 176 28.36 15.63 9.28
C ALA A 176 29.17 15.37 10.55
N PHE A 177 30.49 15.16 10.43
CA PHE A 177 31.36 15.01 11.59
C PHE A 177 31.46 16.29 12.43
N LYS A 178 31.55 17.47 11.80
CA LYS A 178 31.53 18.75 12.54
C LYS A 178 30.25 18.93 13.36
N LEU A 179 29.11 18.45 12.86
CA LEU A 179 27.83 18.49 13.58
C LEU A 179 27.77 17.46 14.71
N VAL A 180 28.44 16.31 14.60
CA VAL A 180 28.56 15.34 15.70
C VAL A 180 29.30 15.96 16.89
N GLU A 181 30.32 16.79 16.65
CA GLU A 181 31.06 17.51 17.70
C GLU A 181 30.19 18.51 18.49
N LEU A 182 29.01 18.88 17.97
CA LEU A 182 28.03 19.69 18.72
C LEU A 182 27.27 18.89 19.78
N GLY A 183 27.47 17.57 19.83
CA GLY A 183 26.90 16.71 20.88
C GLY A 183 25.84 15.67 20.49
N PRO A 184 25.30 15.58 19.25
CA PRO A 184 24.52 14.42 18.85
C PRO A 184 25.34 13.11 18.83
N SER A 185 24.71 11.97 19.08
CA SER A 185 25.38 10.66 18.95
C SER A 185 25.59 10.25 17.49
N ALA A 186 24.66 10.66 16.61
CA ALA A 186 24.75 10.50 15.18
C ALA A 186 24.11 11.68 14.43
N VAL A 187 24.57 11.96 13.21
CA VAL A 187 24.03 12.99 12.32
C VAL A 187 23.80 12.37 10.94
N ILE A 188 22.57 12.49 10.42
CA ILE A 188 22.18 12.05 9.07
C ILE A 188 21.81 13.26 8.22
N ILE A 189 22.74 13.72 7.38
CA ILE A 189 22.49 14.83 6.45
C ILE A 189 21.74 14.27 5.24
N LYS A 190 20.58 14.88 4.93
CA LYS A 190 19.74 14.52 3.78
C LYS A 190 20.22 15.23 2.51
N GLY A 191 20.50 14.47 1.45
CA GLY A 191 20.98 15.00 0.17
C GLY A 191 19.85 15.51 -0.72
N SER A 192 19.74 16.85 -0.87
CA SER A 192 18.65 17.48 -1.65
C SER A 192 19.10 18.34 -2.84
N ARG A 193 20.41 18.50 -3.08
CA ARG A 193 20.94 19.21 -4.27
C ARG A 193 21.10 18.25 -5.45
N PRO A 194 21.03 18.70 -6.73
CA PRO A 194 21.08 17.81 -7.89
C PRO A 194 22.22 16.78 -7.91
N ARG A 195 23.44 17.16 -7.49
CA ARG A 195 24.62 16.26 -7.45
C ARG A 195 24.64 15.29 -6.26
N LEU A 196 23.78 15.51 -5.27
CA LEU A 196 23.70 14.74 -4.02
C LEU A 196 22.28 14.19 -3.80
N ALA A 197 21.41 14.29 -4.81
CA ALA A 197 20.02 13.89 -4.70
C ALA A 197 19.95 12.38 -4.45
N GLY A 198 19.20 11.99 -3.42
CA GLY A 198 19.04 10.59 -3.04
C GLY A 198 20.21 10.00 -2.24
N ARG A 199 21.26 10.78 -1.95
CA ARG A 199 22.44 10.34 -1.18
C ARG A 199 22.43 10.98 0.21
N ASP A 200 22.22 10.17 1.23
CA ASP A 200 22.20 10.64 2.63
C ASP A 200 23.47 10.17 3.36
N CYS A 201 24.09 11.07 4.12
CA CYS A 201 25.38 10.87 4.77
C CYS A 201 25.20 10.76 6.30
N LEU A 202 25.53 9.60 6.87
CA LEU A 202 25.45 9.31 8.30
C LEU A 202 26.84 9.34 8.94
N ALA A 203 27.10 10.31 9.81
CA ALA A 203 28.23 10.29 10.73
C ALA A 203 27.80 9.79 12.11
N ILE A 204 28.60 8.92 12.72
CA ILE A 204 28.37 8.38 14.08
C ILE A 204 29.57 8.79 14.95
N ARG A 205 29.31 9.20 16.19
CA ARG A 205 30.37 9.56 17.14
C ARG A 205 31.38 8.43 17.30
N GLY A 206 32.66 8.78 17.18
CA GLY A 206 33.78 7.84 17.31
C GLY A 206 34.06 7.00 16.06
N ALA A 207 33.22 7.08 15.01
CA ALA A 207 33.54 6.47 13.72
C ALA A 207 34.52 7.35 12.94
N SER A 208 35.40 6.73 12.15
CA SER A 208 36.38 7.42 11.31
C SER A 208 35.88 7.77 9.91
N LYS A 209 34.76 7.19 9.49
CA LYS A 209 34.13 7.39 8.17
C LYS A 209 32.61 7.40 8.29
N ALA A 210 31.96 8.14 7.40
CA ALA A 210 30.52 8.15 7.29
C ALA A 210 29.98 6.91 6.57
N LEU A 211 28.73 6.56 6.87
CA LEU A 211 27.93 5.59 6.12
C LEU A 211 27.01 6.32 5.15
N TRP A 212 26.86 5.77 3.94
CA TRP A 212 26.08 6.39 2.88
C TRP A 212 24.85 5.56 2.54
N PHE A 213 23.71 6.23 2.41
CA PHE A 213 22.43 5.62 2.02
C PHE A 213 21.97 6.21 0.69
N GLU A 214 21.93 5.39 -0.34
CA GLU A 214 21.61 5.82 -1.71
C GLU A 214 20.23 5.29 -2.14
N SER A 215 19.53 6.09 -2.93
CA SER A 215 18.23 5.75 -3.53
C SER A 215 18.02 6.58 -4.78
N GLU A 216 17.29 6.03 -5.76
CA GLU A 216 16.89 6.78 -6.95
C GLU A 216 16.02 7.99 -6.57
N PRO A 217 16.32 9.21 -7.06
CA PRO A 217 15.48 10.38 -6.82
C PRO A 217 14.09 10.21 -7.45
N ILE A 218 13.04 10.36 -6.65
CA ILE A 218 11.66 10.30 -7.12
C ILE A 218 11.23 11.69 -7.59
N VAL A 219 10.86 11.83 -8.87
CA VAL A 219 10.38 13.09 -9.45
C VAL A 219 8.89 13.27 -9.13
N THR A 220 8.58 14.19 -8.22
CA THR A 220 7.20 14.55 -7.88
C THR A 220 7.12 15.94 -7.24
N ASN A 221 5.95 16.58 -7.31
CA ASN A 221 5.63 17.79 -6.57
C ASN A 221 5.16 17.51 -5.13
N ASN A 222 4.92 16.23 -4.78
CA ASN A 222 4.40 15.81 -3.49
C ASN A 222 5.51 15.54 -2.48
N LEU A 223 6.23 16.60 -2.11
CA LEU A 223 7.38 16.56 -1.20
C LEU A 223 7.16 17.35 0.10
N HIS A 224 5.91 17.74 0.38
CA HIS A 224 5.58 18.39 1.64
C HIS A 224 5.64 17.39 2.79
N GLY A 225 6.33 17.77 3.87
CA GLY A 225 6.49 16.94 5.08
C GLY A 225 7.52 15.81 5.02
N THR A 226 8.36 15.71 3.98
CA THR A 226 9.34 14.61 3.88
C THR A 226 10.32 14.57 5.04
N GLY A 227 10.80 15.73 5.51
CA GLY A 227 11.70 15.83 6.66
C GLY A 227 11.07 15.39 7.98
N CYS A 228 9.85 15.87 8.26
CA CYS A 228 9.11 15.48 9.47
C CYS A 228 8.81 13.98 9.48
N THR A 229 8.35 13.45 8.35
CA THR A 229 8.04 12.02 8.19
C THR A 229 9.29 11.15 8.36
N PHE A 230 10.42 11.54 7.76
CA PHE A 230 11.67 10.79 7.86
C PHE A 230 12.22 10.76 9.29
N SER A 231 12.29 11.91 9.95
CA SER A 231 12.73 11.99 11.35
C SER A 231 11.78 11.25 12.29
N ALA A 232 10.47 11.37 12.10
CA ALA A 232 9.47 10.61 12.86
C ALA A 232 9.61 9.09 12.67
N ALA A 233 9.91 8.62 11.45
CA ALA A 233 10.15 7.21 11.18
C ALA A 233 11.42 6.70 11.87
N ILE A 234 12.51 7.48 11.86
CA ILE A 234 13.73 7.17 12.63
C ILE A 234 13.37 7.00 14.11
N THR A 235 12.62 7.95 14.68
CA THR A 235 12.19 7.88 16.08
C THR A 235 11.42 6.60 16.38
N CYS A 236 10.50 6.17 15.50
CA CYS A 236 9.75 4.93 15.66
C CYS A 236 10.64 3.70 15.69
N PHE A 237 11.57 3.59 14.75
CA PHE A 237 12.43 2.41 14.69
C PHE A 237 13.40 2.36 15.87
N LEU A 238 13.95 3.50 16.29
CA LEU A 238 14.78 3.57 17.49
C LEU A 238 13.98 3.18 18.75
N ALA A 239 12.77 3.73 18.93
CA ALA A 239 11.90 3.41 20.08
C ALA A 239 11.54 1.91 20.14
N ARG A 240 11.54 1.23 18.99
CA ARG A 240 11.32 -0.21 18.86
C ARG A 240 12.63 -1.02 18.88
N ASN A 241 13.66 -0.49 19.53
CA ASN A 241 14.96 -1.13 19.78
C ASN A 241 15.74 -1.50 18.51
N LYS A 242 15.59 -0.74 17.41
CA LYS A 242 16.51 -0.85 16.26
C LYS A 242 17.75 -0.01 16.53
N ASP A 243 18.92 -0.49 16.10
CA ASP A 243 20.14 0.30 16.10
C ASP A 243 20.04 1.47 15.10
N ILE A 244 20.92 2.47 15.24
CA ILE A 244 20.87 3.72 14.46
C ILE A 244 20.92 3.46 12.95
N VAL A 245 21.77 2.53 12.49
CA VAL A 245 21.96 2.25 11.06
C VAL A 245 20.70 1.59 10.50
N THR A 246 20.19 0.58 11.20
CA THR A 246 18.95 -0.10 10.81
C THR A 246 17.74 0.84 10.84
N ALA A 247 17.64 1.70 11.86
CA ALA A 247 16.55 2.66 11.99
C ALA A 247 16.52 3.67 10.84
N ILE A 248 17.69 4.21 10.46
CA ILE A 248 17.82 5.14 9.34
C ILE A 248 17.52 4.45 8.01
N LYS A 249 18.02 3.22 7.80
CA LYS A 249 17.71 2.44 6.61
C LYS A 249 16.21 2.23 6.45
N ASN A 250 15.54 1.73 7.48
CA ASN A 250 14.10 1.47 7.46
C ASN A 250 13.29 2.77 7.29
N ALA A 251 13.73 3.87 7.90
CA ALA A 251 13.11 5.18 7.71
C ALA A 251 13.26 5.69 6.27
N LYS A 252 14.42 5.47 5.64
CA LYS A 252 14.67 5.83 4.23
C LYS A 252 13.79 5.02 3.28
N ASP A 253 13.64 3.73 3.54
CA ASP A 253 12.74 2.85 2.77
C ASP A 253 11.29 3.32 2.92
N TYR A 254 10.85 3.59 4.16
CA TYR A 254 9.50 4.08 4.45
C TYR A 254 9.19 5.41 3.75
N ILE A 255 10.07 6.41 3.86
CA ILE A 255 9.83 7.71 3.22
C ILE A 255 9.88 7.62 1.69
N SER A 256 10.77 6.78 1.13
CA SER A 256 10.83 6.55 -0.31
C SER A 256 9.50 5.98 -0.83
N GLN A 257 8.92 5.02 -0.13
CA GLN A 257 7.62 4.46 -0.50
C GLN A 257 6.48 5.45 -0.28
N ALA A 258 6.49 6.20 0.82
CA ALA A 258 5.49 7.25 1.06
C ALA A 258 5.51 8.34 -0.02
N ILE A 259 6.69 8.70 -0.56
CA ILE A 259 6.83 9.62 -1.70
C ILE A 259 6.34 8.95 -2.99
N SER A 260 6.77 7.73 -3.27
CA SER A 260 6.40 6.98 -4.48
C SER A 260 4.88 6.81 -4.59
N GLU A 261 4.25 6.32 -3.53
CA GLU A 261 2.79 6.14 -3.49
C GLU A 261 2.06 7.47 -3.40
N GLY A 262 2.61 8.45 -2.67
CA GLY A 262 2.09 9.81 -2.60
C GLY A 262 2.09 10.54 -3.94
N SER A 263 3.03 10.21 -4.84
CA SER A 263 3.13 10.84 -6.17
C SER A 263 1.90 10.62 -7.05
N LYS A 264 1.08 9.61 -6.74
CA LYS A 264 -0.14 9.25 -7.45
C LYS A 264 -1.35 10.09 -7.04
N TYR A 265 -1.26 10.82 -5.93
CA TYR A 265 -2.33 11.65 -5.40
C TYR A 265 -2.14 13.12 -5.81
N GLN A 266 -3.25 13.85 -5.88
CA GLN A 266 -3.23 15.31 -6.00
C GLN A 266 -4.03 15.91 -4.85
N LEU A 267 -3.39 16.77 -4.05
CA LEU A 267 -4.02 17.47 -2.93
C LEU A 267 -3.62 18.94 -2.96
N GLY A 268 -4.63 19.83 -2.93
CA GLY A 268 -4.42 21.27 -3.00
C GLY A 268 -3.88 21.74 -4.37
N GLN A 269 -3.44 23.00 -4.42
CA GLN A 269 -2.94 23.66 -5.64
C GLN A 269 -1.43 23.92 -5.63
N GLY A 270 -0.73 23.52 -4.55
CA GLY A 270 0.70 23.72 -4.38
C GLY A 270 1.48 22.41 -4.26
N ARG A 271 2.42 22.34 -3.31
CA ARG A 271 3.20 21.13 -3.02
C ARG A 271 2.38 20.18 -2.16
N GLY A 272 2.04 19.01 -2.71
CA GLY A 272 1.27 17.99 -2.00
C GLY A 272 2.09 17.24 -0.94
N PRO A 273 1.43 16.54 0.00
CA PRO A 273 2.08 15.74 1.02
C PRO A 273 2.48 14.35 0.52
N VAL A 274 3.35 13.68 1.28
CA VAL A 274 3.61 12.23 1.11
C VAL A 274 2.43 11.38 1.58
N HIS A 275 2.36 10.13 1.12
CA HIS A 275 1.35 9.17 1.57
C HIS A 275 1.82 8.40 2.82
N HIS A 276 1.61 8.99 4.00
CA HIS A 276 2.01 8.41 5.30
C HIS A 276 1.46 7.00 5.56
N PHE A 277 0.28 6.67 5.04
CA PHE A 277 -0.41 5.40 5.28
C PHE A 277 -0.37 4.46 4.06
N TYR A 278 0.63 4.54 3.19
CA TYR A 278 0.68 3.76 1.96
C TYR A 278 0.58 2.24 2.17
N SER A 279 1.01 1.75 3.34
CA SER A 279 0.94 0.34 3.72
C SER A 279 -0.34 -0.03 4.49
N CYS A 280 -1.13 0.96 4.93
CA CYS A 280 -2.31 0.76 5.78
C CYS A 280 -3.63 1.09 5.07
N TRP A 281 -3.62 2.02 4.12
CA TRP A 281 -4.80 2.34 3.32
C TRP A 281 -4.98 1.29 2.23
N PRO A 282 -6.23 0.95 1.86
CA PRO A 282 -6.47 0.18 0.66
C PRO A 282 -5.85 0.94 -0.53
N PRO A 283 -5.29 0.23 -1.52
CA PRO A 283 -4.77 0.89 -2.73
C PRO A 283 -5.87 1.76 -3.36
N ALA A 284 -5.46 2.86 -3.99
CA ALA A 284 -6.38 3.82 -4.63
C ALA A 284 -7.28 3.19 -5.72
N ILE A 285 -6.94 1.97 -6.15
CA ILE A 285 -7.69 1.15 -7.07
C ILE A 285 -8.12 -0.15 -6.39
N SER A 286 -9.31 -0.63 -6.73
CA SER A 286 -9.84 -1.89 -6.21
C SER A 286 -8.94 -3.07 -6.61
N PHE A 287 -9.03 -4.21 -5.90
CA PHE A 287 -8.35 -5.45 -6.30
C PHE A 287 -8.63 -5.81 -7.75
N THR A 288 -9.91 -5.80 -8.10
CA THR A 288 -10.39 -6.15 -9.43
C THR A 288 -9.87 -5.19 -10.49
N GLN A 289 -9.79 -3.89 -10.20
CA GLN A 289 -9.21 -2.90 -11.12
C GLN A 289 -7.73 -3.18 -11.40
N GLU A 290 -6.95 -3.45 -10.37
CA GLU A 290 -5.53 -3.79 -10.53
C GLU A 290 -5.33 -5.10 -11.30
N ALA A 291 -6.05 -6.15 -10.89
CA ALA A 291 -6.01 -7.47 -11.54
C ALA A 291 -6.42 -7.38 -13.02
N TRP A 292 -7.44 -6.58 -13.33
CA TRP A 292 -7.89 -6.31 -14.70
C TRP A 292 -6.82 -5.60 -15.54
N TRP A 293 -6.14 -4.59 -14.99
CA TRP A 293 -5.07 -3.89 -15.70
C TRP A 293 -3.92 -4.81 -16.08
N LYS A 294 -3.56 -5.74 -15.19
CA LYS A 294 -2.50 -6.72 -15.45
C LYS A 294 -2.82 -7.63 -16.65
N ILE A 295 -4.06 -8.08 -16.77
CA ILE A 295 -4.49 -8.96 -17.87
C ILE A 295 -5.00 -8.22 -19.11
N SER A 296 -4.95 -6.88 -19.14
CA SER A 296 -5.52 -6.08 -20.25
C SER A 296 -4.95 -6.42 -21.63
N HIS A 297 -3.73 -6.97 -21.69
CA HIS A 297 -3.14 -7.50 -22.91
C HIS A 297 -3.80 -8.84 -23.33
N LEU A 298 -4.03 -9.76 -22.40
CA LEU A 298 -4.75 -11.02 -22.66
C LEU A 298 -6.19 -10.75 -23.10
N TYR A 299 -6.89 -9.81 -22.47
CA TYR A 299 -8.24 -9.45 -22.89
C TYR A 299 -8.28 -8.95 -24.35
N ARG A 300 -7.30 -8.13 -24.76
CA ARG A 300 -7.16 -7.71 -26.17
C ARG A 300 -6.92 -8.90 -27.09
N ASN A 301 -6.03 -9.81 -26.70
CA ASN A 301 -5.77 -11.03 -27.47
C ASN A 301 -7.03 -11.90 -27.62
N ILE A 302 -7.88 -12.00 -26.59
CA ILE A 302 -9.17 -12.71 -26.65
C ILE A 302 -10.11 -12.03 -27.64
N LEU A 303 -10.27 -10.70 -27.58
CA LEU A 303 -11.11 -9.97 -28.55
C LEU A 303 -10.59 -10.12 -29.99
N ASP A 304 -9.27 -10.17 -30.14
CA ASP A 304 -8.63 -10.34 -31.45
C ASP A 304 -8.63 -11.78 -31.97
N HIS A 305 -9.01 -12.74 -31.13
CA HIS A 305 -8.97 -14.16 -31.42
C HIS A 305 -9.93 -14.53 -32.58
N PRO A 306 -9.50 -15.37 -33.55
CA PRO A 306 -10.33 -15.77 -34.68
C PRO A 306 -11.68 -16.37 -34.28
N PHE A 307 -11.73 -17.18 -33.22
CA PHE A 307 -12.99 -17.74 -32.72
C PHE A 307 -14.02 -16.65 -32.40
N ILE A 308 -13.60 -15.60 -31.69
CA ILE A 308 -14.50 -14.51 -31.26
C ILE A 308 -14.95 -13.68 -32.46
N LYS A 309 -14.03 -13.35 -33.37
CA LYS A 309 -14.34 -12.59 -34.59
C LYS A 309 -15.31 -13.34 -35.50
N GLU A 310 -15.00 -14.60 -35.82
CA GLU A 310 -15.82 -15.43 -36.70
C GLU A 310 -17.20 -15.73 -36.08
N MET A 311 -17.29 -15.89 -34.75
CA MET A 311 -18.58 -16.05 -34.07
C MET A 311 -19.46 -14.79 -34.22
N GLY A 312 -18.86 -13.60 -34.09
CA GLY A 312 -19.55 -12.32 -34.28
C GLY A 312 -19.93 -12.04 -35.74
N GLU A 313 -19.16 -12.56 -36.69
CA GLU A 313 -19.46 -12.47 -38.13
C GLU A 313 -20.46 -13.55 -38.60
N GLY A 314 -20.66 -14.61 -37.83
CA GLY A 314 -21.48 -15.77 -38.23
C GLY A 314 -20.75 -16.77 -39.12
N THR A 315 -19.43 -16.65 -39.27
CA THR A 315 -18.59 -17.45 -40.17
C THR A 315 -17.92 -18.63 -39.47
N LEU A 316 -17.93 -18.67 -38.13
CA LEU A 316 -17.31 -19.74 -37.35
C LEU A 316 -17.94 -21.10 -37.72
N PRO A 317 -17.15 -22.15 -38.01
CA PRO A 317 -17.69 -23.50 -38.21
C PRO A 317 -18.44 -24.03 -36.99
N GLU A 318 -19.67 -24.50 -37.17
CA GLU A 318 -20.55 -24.91 -36.07
C GLU A 318 -19.95 -26.01 -35.19
N GLN A 319 -19.16 -26.93 -35.75
CA GLN A 319 -18.48 -27.99 -35.01
C GLN A 319 -17.51 -27.44 -33.94
N LYS A 320 -16.85 -26.30 -34.21
CA LYS A 320 -15.96 -25.65 -33.24
C LYS A 320 -16.75 -25.03 -32.10
N PHE A 321 -17.90 -24.43 -32.40
CA PHE A 321 -18.81 -23.89 -31.39
C PHE A 321 -19.45 -25.00 -30.56
N GLU A 322 -19.87 -26.10 -31.18
CA GLU A 322 -20.37 -27.29 -30.47
C GLU A 322 -19.32 -27.84 -29.50
N HIS A 323 -18.08 -27.98 -29.95
CA HIS A 323 -16.98 -28.42 -29.10
C HIS A 323 -16.73 -27.45 -27.94
N PHE A 324 -16.73 -26.14 -28.19
CA PHE A 324 -16.65 -25.12 -27.14
C PHE A 324 -17.77 -25.30 -26.09
N ILE A 325 -19.02 -25.52 -26.51
CA ILE A 325 -20.15 -25.77 -25.60
C ILE A 325 -19.99 -27.08 -24.83
N GLN A 326 -19.44 -28.14 -25.44
CA GLN A 326 -19.12 -29.39 -24.73
C GLN A 326 -18.05 -29.18 -23.65
N GLN A 327 -17.01 -28.38 -23.94
CA GLN A 327 -15.99 -28.04 -22.94
C GLN A 327 -16.57 -27.15 -21.84
N ASP A 328 -17.43 -26.18 -22.17
CA ASP A 328 -18.07 -25.28 -21.19
C ASP A 328 -18.99 -26.07 -20.26
N TYR A 329 -19.72 -27.06 -20.79
CA TYR A 329 -20.49 -28.00 -19.98
C TYR A 329 -19.59 -28.71 -18.94
N LEU A 330 -18.48 -29.32 -19.37
CA LEU A 330 -17.56 -30.02 -18.47
C LEU A 330 -16.92 -29.08 -17.44
N PHE A 331 -16.55 -27.87 -17.86
CA PHE A 331 -16.05 -26.83 -16.96
C PHE A 331 -17.09 -26.46 -15.90
N MET A 332 -18.34 -26.24 -16.28
CA MET A 332 -19.42 -25.90 -15.35
C MET A 332 -19.71 -27.01 -14.35
N ARG A 333 -19.64 -28.29 -14.76
CA ARG A 333 -19.79 -29.43 -13.84
C ARG A 333 -18.71 -29.43 -12.75
N ASP A 334 -17.46 -29.17 -13.13
CA ASP A 334 -16.36 -29.11 -12.17
C ASP A 334 -16.36 -27.82 -11.34
N ARG A 335 -16.82 -26.72 -11.92
CA ARG A 335 -17.07 -25.49 -11.18
C ARG A 335 -18.12 -25.72 -10.09
N ALA A 336 -19.20 -26.44 -10.37
CA ALA A 336 -20.18 -26.80 -9.34
C ALA A 336 -19.55 -27.64 -8.22
N LYS A 337 -18.62 -28.56 -8.54
CA LYS A 337 -17.83 -29.31 -7.54
C LYS A 337 -16.95 -28.40 -6.70
N ALA A 338 -16.27 -27.43 -7.32
CA ALA A 338 -15.47 -26.44 -6.60
C ALA A 338 -16.33 -25.67 -5.58
N TYR A 339 -17.53 -25.22 -5.96
CA TYR A 339 -18.46 -24.57 -5.01
C TYR A 339 -18.87 -25.49 -3.86
N CYS A 340 -19.05 -26.79 -4.08
CA CYS A 340 -19.31 -27.74 -2.99
C CYS A 340 -18.13 -27.80 -2.00
N ILE A 341 -16.89 -27.79 -2.51
CA ILE A 341 -15.68 -27.72 -1.67
C ILE A 341 -15.66 -26.40 -0.89
N LEU A 342 -15.93 -25.27 -1.54
CA LEU A 342 -15.96 -23.96 -0.87
C LEU A 342 -17.00 -23.91 0.25
N VAL A 343 -18.21 -24.41 0.02
CA VAL A 343 -19.26 -24.55 1.06
C VAL A 343 -18.76 -25.36 2.24
N SER A 344 -18.08 -26.49 2.00
CA SER A 344 -17.55 -27.35 3.07
C SER A 344 -16.47 -26.66 3.92
N ARG A 345 -15.73 -25.71 3.33
CA ARG A 345 -14.64 -24.98 3.98
C ARG A 345 -15.09 -23.70 4.68
N THR A 346 -16.26 -23.17 4.32
CA THR A 346 -16.87 -22.02 4.98
C THR A 346 -17.74 -22.49 6.16
N VAL A 347 -17.15 -22.57 7.35
CA VAL A 347 -17.81 -23.09 8.56
C VAL A 347 -18.36 -21.98 9.46
N ASN A 348 -17.66 -20.84 9.55
CA ASN A 348 -17.94 -19.79 10.55
C ASN A 348 -18.75 -18.61 10.00
N ASP A 349 -19.26 -18.71 8.78
CA ASP A 349 -20.02 -17.65 8.11
C ASP A 349 -21.19 -18.27 7.33
N GLU A 350 -22.34 -18.34 8.00
CA GLU A 350 -23.54 -19.01 7.48
C GLU A 350 -24.14 -18.28 6.27
N GLU A 351 -24.17 -16.95 6.30
CA GLU A 351 -24.67 -16.14 5.20
C GLU A 351 -23.81 -16.36 3.94
N PHE A 352 -22.48 -16.30 4.10
CA PHE A 352 -21.57 -16.53 2.98
C PHE A 352 -21.61 -17.97 2.48
N ARG A 353 -21.74 -18.95 3.39
CA ARG A 353 -21.90 -20.36 3.03
C ARG A 353 -23.17 -20.59 2.20
N ASN A 354 -24.30 -19.98 2.59
CA ASN A 354 -25.56 -20.08 1.84
C ASN A 354 -25.43 -19.48 0.44
N TYR A 355 -24.77 -18.32 0.32
CA TYR A 355 -24.47 -17.71 -0.99
C TYR A 355 -23.66 -18.65 -1.90
N LEU A 356 -22.64 -19.33 -1.35
CA LEU A 356 -21.83 -20.29 -2.10
C LEU A 356 -22.67 -21.51 -2.54
N ASP A 357 -23.51 -22.03 -1.67
CA ASP A 357 -24.38 -23.18 -1.97
C ASP A 357 -25.40 -22.85 -3.08
N GLU A 358 -26.08 -21.71 -2.97
CA GLU A 358 -27.01 -21.23 -4.00
C GLU A 358 -26.30 -21.01 -5.35
N SER A 359 -25.10 -20.45 -5.32
CA SER A 359 -24.29 -20.23 -6.52
C SER A 359 -23.89 -21.56 -7.18
N GLY A 360 -23.44 -22.54 -6.40
CA GLY A 360 -23.11 -23.88 -6.88
C GLY A 360 -24.30 -24.59 -7.52
N LYS A 361 -25.47 -24.56 -6.86
CA LYS A 361 -26.73 -25.11 -7.38
C LYS A 361 -27.16 -24.45 -8.69
N ALA A 362 -27.04 -23.12 -8.78
CA ALA A 362 -27.36 -22.39 -10.00
C ALA A 362 -26.43 -22.76 -11.17
N ILE A 363 -25.13 -22.93 -10.91
CA ILE A 363 -24.16 -23.38 -11.93
C ILE A 363 -24.50 -24.79 -12.41
N SER A 364 -24.78 -25.71 -11.49
CA SER A 364 -25.19 -27.08 -11.81
C SER A 364 -26.43 -27.10 -12.70
N LYS A 365 -27.47 -26.35 -12.34
CA LYS A 365 -28.69 -26.24 -13.13
C LYS A 365 -28.43 -25.67 -14.54
N ASN A 366 -27.61 -24.62 -14.65
CA ASN A 366 -27.29 -24.04 -15.94
C ASN A 366 -26.51 -25.01 -16.84
N ALA A 367 -25.68 -25.89 -16.26
CA ALA A 367 -24.98 -26.93 -17.02
C ALA A 367 -25.96 -27.95 -17.61
N ASP A 368 -26.95 -28.39 -16.82
CA ASP A 368 -27.97 -29.36 -17.24
C ASP A 368 -28.86 -28.83 -18.38
N GLU A 369 -28.99 -27.50 -18.51
CA GLU A 369 -29.78 -26.84 -19.56
C GLU A 369 -28.94 -26.41 -20.78
N LEU A 370 -27.60 -26.55 -20.73
CA LEU A 370 -26.68 -25.90 -21.67
C LEU A 370 -26.85 -26.38 -23.12
N PHE A 371 -26.92 -27.69 -23.37
CA PHE A 371 -27.08 -28.20 -24.74
C PHE A 371 -28.44 -27.83 -25.34
N ARG A 372 -29.51 -27.89 -24.52
CA ARG A 372 -30.86 -27.48 -24.91
C ARG A 372 -30.88 -26.00 -25.30
N LYS A 373 -30.20 -25.15 -24.53
CA LYS A 373 -30.11 -23.70 -24.79
C LYS A 373 -29.58 -23.38 -26.19
N TYR A 374 -28.63 -24.16 -26.70
CA TYR A 374 -28.01 -23.93 -28.02
C TYR A 374 -28.50 -24.91 -29.10
N ASN A 375 -29.58 -25.66 -28.84
CA ASN A 375 -30.14 -26.63 -29.78
C ASN A 375 -29.10 -27.65 -30.30
N PHE A 376 -28.31 -28.20 -29.38
CA PHE A 376 -27.42 -29.34 -29.60
C PHE A 376 -28.03 -30.61 -29.01
N PRO A 377 -27.67 -31.81 -29.51
CA PRO A 377 -28.09 -33.06 -28.90
C PRO A 377 -27.58 -33.13 -27.45
N ASN A 378 -28.30 -33.85 -26.60
CA ASN A 378 -27.84 -34.07 -25.24
C ASN A 378 -26.63 -35.00 -25.26
N PHE A 379 -25.53 -34.52 -24.69
CA PHE A 379 -24.34 -35.32 -24.42
C PHE A 379 -24.31 -35.68 -22.93
N THR A 380 -23.76 -36.85 -22.62
CA THR A 380 -23.51 -37.30 -21.24
C THR A 380 -22.03 -37.24 -20.90
N ASP A 381 -21.69 -37.16 -19.61
CA ASP A 381 -20.30 -37.08 -19.13
C ASP A 381 -19.41 -38.19 -19.71
N ASN A 382 -19.95 -39.40 -19.88
CA ASN A 382 -19.21 -40.56 -20.42
C ASN A 382 -18.89 -40.45 -21.92
N GLN A 383 -19.57 -39.56 -22.64
CA GLN A 383 -19.37 -39.34 -24.08
C GLN A 383 -18.39 -38.20 -24.36
N LEU A 384 -18.10 -37.36 -23.36
CA LEU A 384 -17.28 -36.18 -23.52
C LEU A 384 -15.92 -36.37 -22.84
N LYS A 385 -14.90 -35.75 -23.42
CA LYS A 385 -13.56 -35.68 -22.82
C LYS A 385 -13.14 -34.22 -22.74
N LYS A 386 -12.53 -33.87 -21.61
CA LYS A 386 -11.92 -32.55 -21.46
C LYS A 386 -10.74 -32.41 -22.41
N GLY A 387 -10.67 -31.27 -23.08
CA GLY A 387 -9.49 -30.81 -23.77
C GLY A 387 -8.39 -30.37 -22.78
N PRO A 388 -7.18 -30.08 -23.28
CA PRO A 388 -6.06 -29.60 -22.46
C PRO A 388 -6.38 -28.37 -21.62
N ALA A 389 -6.95 -27.32 -22.22
CA ALA A 389 -7.28 -26.07 -21.52
C ALA A 389 -8.37 -26.27 -20.46
N CYS A 390 -9.44 -27.01 -20.80
CA CYS A 390 -10.50 -27.35 -19.83
C CYS A 390 -9.93 -28.15 -18.64
N THR A 391 -9.04 -29.11 -18.90
CA THR A 391 -8.35 -29.88 -17.85
C THR A 391 -7.48 -28.98 -16.97
N GLY A 392 -6.58 -28.19 -17.59
CA GLY A 392 -5.68 -27.30 -16.86
C GLY A 392 -6.42 -26.30 -15.97
N TYR A 393 -7.50 -25.71 -16.48
CA TYR A 393 -8.29 -24.76 -15.72
C TYR A 393 -9.07 -25.42 -14.58
N THR A 394 -9.75 -26.53 -14.86
CA THR A 394 -10.55 -27.21 -13.82
C THR A 394 -9.68 -27.79 -12.71
N ASP A 395 -8.51 -28.34 -13.03
CA ASP A 395 -7.55 -28.83 -12.05
C ASP A 395 -6.97 -27.68 -11.21
N PHE A 396 -6.62 -26.56 -11.84
CA PHE A 396 -6.18 -25.35 -11.15
C PHE A 396 -7.24 -24.84 -10.17
N MET A 397 -8.48 -24.68 -10.65
CA MET A 397 -9.61 -24.22 -9.84
C MET A 397 -9.90 -25.15 -8.66
N LEU A 398 -9.99 -26.46 -8.89
CA LEU A 398 -10.24 -27.44 -7.83
C LEU A 398 -9.11 -27.48 -6.80
N SER A 399 -7.85 -27.36 -7.25
CA SER A 399 -6.69 -27.22 -6.37
C SER A 399 -6.81 -25.96 -5.49
N LYS A 400 -7.18 -24.81 -6.06
CA LYS A 400 -7.40 -23.59 -5.28
C LYS A 400 -8.54 -23.73 -4.28
N ALA A 401 -9.64 -24.38 -4.68
CA ALA A 401 -10.79 -24.63 -3.80
C ALA A 401 -10.39 -25.42 -2.54
N MET A 402 -9.44 -26.36 -2.67
CA MET A 402 -8.92 -27.14 -1.54
C MET A 402 -7.98 -26.34 -0.62
N CYS A 403 -7.31 -25.31 -1.14
CA CYS A 403 -6.33 -24.52 -0.40
C CYS A 403 -6.97 -23.32 0.33
N ASP A 404 -7.52 -22.35 -0.41
CA ASP A 404 -8.02 -21.09 0.13
C ASP A 404 -9.28 -20.64 -0.62
N VAL A 405 -10.33 -20.32 0.15
CA VAL A 405 -11.65 -19.94 -0.38
C VAL A 405 -11.56 -18.65 -1.21
N THR A 406 -10.81 -17.65 -0.73
CA THR A 406 -10.63 -16.36 -1.43
C THR A 406 -9.87 -16.58 -2.73
N GLU A 407 -8.78 -17.34 -2.71
CA GLU A 407 -7.96 -17.61 -3.89
C GLU A 407 -8.75 -18.34 -5.00
N CYS A 408 -9.57 -19.32 -4.63
CA CYS A 408 -10.44 -20.01 -5.59
C CYS A 408 -11.48 -19.07 -6.21
N LEU A 409 -12.11 -18.21 -5.40
CA LEU A 409 -13.10 -17.28 -5.91
C LEU A 409 -12.46 -16.20 -6.80
N VAL A 410 -11.24 -15.77 -6.47
CA VAL A 410 -10.42 -14.91 -7.35
C VAL A 410 -10.10 -15.61 -8.67
N ALA A 411 -9.74 -16.89 -8.65
CA ALA A 411 -9.52 -17.68 -9.87
C ALA A 411 -10.80 -17.87 -10.72
N LEU A 412 -11.98 -17.73 -10.13
CA LEU A 412 -13.27 -17.81 -10.83
C LEU A 412 -13.77 -16.46 -11.36
N LEU A 413 -13.17 -15.35 -10.92
CA LEU A 413 -13.58 -14.00 -11.28
C LEU A 413 -13.36 -13.68 -12.78
N PRO A 414 -12.25 -14.09 -13.44
CA PRO A 414 -12.07 -13.87 -14.87
C PRO A 414 -13.23 -14.40 -15.72
N CYS A 415 -13.71 -15.62 -15.46
CA CYS A 415 -14.86 -16.22 -16.14
C CYS A 415 -16.10 -15.31 -16.11
N ALA A 416 -16.39 -14.71 -14.95
CA ALA A 416 -17.55 -13.84 -14.79
C ALA A 416 -17.40 -12.54 -15.61
N ILE A 417 -16.24 -11.90 -15.53
CA ILE A 417 -15.98 -10.59 -16.14
C ILE A 417 -15.75 -10.71 -17.65
N LEU A 418 -14.87 -11.62 -18.09
CA LEU A 418 -14.46 -11.74 -19.49
C LEU A 418 -15.63 -12.07 -20.40
N PHE A 419 -16.44 -13.08 -20.04
CA PHE A 419 -17.59 -13.46 -20.86
C PHE A 419 -18.59 -12.32 -21.00
N GLN A 420 -18.86 -11.56 -19.93
CA GLN A 420 -19.71 -10.37 -20.02
C GLN A 420 -19.09 -9.32 -20.95
N LYS A 421 -17.80 -9.03 -20.80
CA LYS A 421 -17.09 -8.03 -21.62
C LYS A 421 -17.01 -8.40 -23.10
N ILE A 422 -16.82 -9.68 -23.42
CA ILE A 422 -16.84 -10.20 -24.80
C ILE A 422 -18.25 -10.05 -25.39
N GLY A 423 -19.29 -10.44 -24.65
CA GLY A 423 -20.68 -10.26 -25.09
C GLY A 423 -21.04 -8.79 -25.34
N GLU A 424 -20.67 -7.90 -24.41
CA GLU A 424 -20.82 -6.45 -24.57
C GLU A 424 -20.09 -5.92 -25.81
N HIS A 425 -18.85 -6.35 -26.02
CA HIS A 425 -18.04 -5.94 -27.18
C HIS A 425 -18.70 -6.37 -28.51
N LEU A 426 -19.07 -7.65 -28.64
CA LEU A 426 -19.72 -8.16 -29.84
C LEU A 426 -21.04 -7.44 -30.12
N LYS A 427 -21.85 -7.16 -29.10
CA LYS A 427 -23.08 -6.38 -29.28
C LYS A 427 -22.81 -4.95 -29.77
N GLN A 428 -21.75 -4.31 -29.26
CA GLN A 428 -21.38 -2.94 -29.64
C GLN A 428 -20.81 -2.83 -31.05
N THR A 429 -20.08 -3.84 -31.53
CA THR A 429 -19.47 -3.84 -32.86
C THR A 429 -20.46 -4.13 -34.00
N GLY A 430 -21.74 -4.37 -33.69
CA GLY A 430 -22.79 -4.56 -34.68
C GLY A 430 -22.70 -5.92 -35.39
N VAL A 431 -22.59 -7.00 -34.59
CA VAL A 431 -22.61 -8.42 -35.01
C VAL A 431 -23.51 -8.66 -36.23
N LYS A 432 -22.96 -9.36 -37.22
CA LYS A 432 -23.65 -9.75 -38.47
C LYS A 432 -24.12 -11.19 -38.46
N SER A 433 -23.91 -11.90 -37.35
CA SER A 433 -24.20 -13.33 -37.25
C SER A 433 -25.67 -13.61 -37.56
N ASN A 434 -25.90 -14.36 -38.63
CA ASN A 434 -27.20 -14.93 -38.96
C ASN A 434 -27.43 -16.30 -38.28
N ASN A 435 -26.46 -16.78 -37.48
CA ASN A 435 -26.55 -18.05 -36.78
C ASN A 435 -27.28 -17.86 -35.43
N PRO A 436 -28.46 -18.48 -35.22
CA PRO A 436 -29.25 -18.28 -34.01
C PRO A 436 -28.55 -18.77 -32.74
N LYS A 437 -27.64 -19.74 -32.83
CA LYS A 437 -26.88 -20.26 -31.67
C LYS A 437 -25.86 -19.23 -31.18
N TYR A 438 -25.16 -18.58 -32.11
CA TYR A 438 -24.16 -17.56 -31.77
C TYR A 438 -24.84 -16.30 -31.22
N GLN A 439 -25.96 -15.89 -31.84
CA GLN A 439 -26.75 -14.77 -31.34
C GLN A 439 -27.27 -15.04 -29.92
N THR A 440 -27.75 -16.25 -29.65
CA THR A 440 -28.18 -16.66 -28.30
C THR A 440 -27.05 -16.56 -27.27
N TRP A 441 -25.82 -16.92 -27.64
CA TRP A 441 -24.64 -16.77 -26.78
C TRP A 441 -24.39 -15.28 -26.48
N ILE A 442 -24.31 -14.45 -27.53
CA ILE A 442 -24.04 -13.01 -27.41
C ILE A 442 -25.10 -12.32 -26.54
N ASP A 443 -26.38 -12.61 -26.74
CA ASP A 443 -27.47 -12.03 -25.96
C ASP A 443 -27.43 -12.46 -24.49
N SER A 444 -27.04 -13.71 -24.22
CA SER A 444 -26.91 -14.23 -22.86
C SER A 444 -25.86 -13.48 -22.05
N TYR A 445 -24.77 -13.08 -22.70
CA TYR A 445 -23.62 -12.46 -22.04
C TYR A 445 -23.62 -10.93 -22.12
N SER A 446 -24.34 -10.34 -23.07
CA SER A 446 -24.48 -8.88 -23.26
C SER A 446 -25.69 -8.26 -22.55
N SER A 447 -26.54 -9.06 -21.90
CA SER A 447 -27.72 -8.57 -21.18
C SER A 447 -27.34 -7.67 -19.99
N LEU A 448 -27.67 -6.38 -20.09
CA LEU A 448 -27.07 -5.31 -19.26
C LEU A 448 -27.57 -5.24 -17.82
N GLU A 449 -28.80 -5.64 -17.51
CA GLU A 449 -29.35 -5.47 -16.14
C GLU A 449 -29.04 -6.68 -15.25
N ARG A 450 -29.62 -7.85 -15.53
CA ARG A 450 -29.56 -8.99 -14.59
C ARG A 450 -28.19 -9.66 -14.48
N ARG A 451 -27.39 -9.70 -15.56
CA ARG A 451 -26.07 -10.34 -15.53
C ARG A 451 -25.04 -9.43 -14.87
N ARG A 452 -25.01 -8.15 -15.26
CA ARG A 452 -24.10 -7.15 -14.71
C ARG A 452 -24.25 -7.04 -13.20
N GLU A 453 -25.47 -7.00 -12.68
CA GLU A 453 -25.73 -7.02 -11.24
C GLU A 453 -25.10 -8.23 -10.52
N LYS A 454 -25.12 -9.42 -11.14
CA LYS A 454 -24.50 -10.63 -10.57
C LYS A 454 -22.97 -10.54 -10.58
N VAL A 455 -22.39 -10.01 -11.66
CA VAL A 455 -20.94 -9.82 -11.77
C VAL A 455 -20.47 -8.74 -10.78
N ASP A 456 -21.19 -7.64 -10.65
CA ASP A 456 -20.90 -6.57 -9.70
C ASP A 456 -20.99 -7.07 -8.25
N LYS A 457 -22.03 -7.86 -7.92
CA LYS A 457 -22.13 -8.52 -6.60
C LYS A 457 -20.93 -9.43 -6.33
N PHE A 458 -20.49 -10.19 -7.33
CA PHE A 458 -19.33 -11.07 -7.19
C PHE A 458 -18.04 -10.28 -7.02
N ILE A 459 -17.85 -9.19 -7.78
CA ILE A 459 -16.73 -8.24 -7.60
C ILE A 459 -16.74 -7.68 -6.17
N CYS A 460 -17.87 -7.14 -5.70
CA CYS A 460 -17.98 -6.58 -4.35
C CYS A 460 -17.65 -7.60 -3.25
N LEU A 461 -18.03 -8.86 -3.43
CA LEU A 461 -17.65 -9.93 -2.52
C LEU A 461 -16.13 -10.15 -2.52
N ILE A 462 -15.50 -10.25 -3.69
CA ILE A 462 -14.05 -10.41 -3.81
C ILE A 462 -13.32 -9.24 -3.15
N GLU A 463 -13.74 -8.00 -3.41
CA GLU A 463 -13.12 -6.80 -2.80
C GLU A 463 -13.11 -6.85 -1.27
N LYS A 464 -14.12 -7.46 -0.64
CA LYS A 464 -14.14 -7.68 0.81
C LYS A 464 -13.19 -8.80 1.23
N LEU A 465 -13.21 -9.93 0.51
CA LEU A 465 -12.45 -11.14 0.85
C LEU A 465 -10.93 -10.98 0.69
N VAL A 466 -10.47 -10.07 -0.16
CA VAL A 466 -9.03 -9.83 -0.41
C VAL A 466 -8.38 -8.87 0.59
N ILE A 467 -9.15 -8.21 1.46
CA ILE A 467 -8.62 -7.31 2.48
C ILE A 467 -7.73 -8.11 3.46
N GLY A 468 -6.49 -7.65 3.65
CA GLY A 468 -5.52 -8.30 4.54
C GLY A 468 -4.91 -9.60 4.00
N LYS A 469 -5.19 -9.99 2.75
CA LYS A 469 -4.59 -11.14 2.06
C LYS A 469 -3.38 -10.73 1.22
N ASP A 470 -2.54 -11.70 0.85
CA ASP A 470 -1.43 -11.48 -0.08
C ASP A 470 -1.97 -11.16 -1.48
N ARG A 471 -1.96 -9.87 -1.80
CA ARG A 471 -2.48 -9.34 -3.05
C ARG A 471 -1.70 -9.80 -4.27
N PHE A 472 -0.38 -9.98 -4.14
CA PHE A 472 0.47 -10.42 -5.25
C PHE A 472 0.13 -11.85 -5.66
N LEU A 473 -0.02 -12.74 -4.67
CA LEU A 473 -0.44 -14.12 -4.91
C LEU A 473 -1.81 -14.19 -5.58
N LEU A 474 -2.78 -13.41 -5.10
CA LEU A 474 -4.13 -13.40 -5.64
C LEU A 474 -4.19 -12.85 -7.07
N ILE A 475 -3.42 -11.80 -7.38
CA ILE A 475 -3.30 -11.28 -8.76
C ILE A 475 -2.72 -12.35 -9.68
N LYS A 476 -1.68 -13.11 -9.27
CA LYS A 476 -1.16 -14.22 -10.07
C LYS A 476 -2.21 -15.30 -10.36
N SER A 477 -3.03 -15.63 -9.37
CA SER A 477 -4.11 -16.62 -9.57
C SER A 477 -5.19 -16.10 -10.52
N PHE A 478 -5.50 -14.81 -10.49
CA PHE A 478 -6.38 -14.16 -11.47
C PHE A 478 -5.78 -14.14 -12.89
N GLU A 479 -4.49 -13.82 -13.02
CA GLU A 479 -3.75 -13.84 -14.28
C GLU A 479 -3.73 -15.25 -14.90
N GLN A 480 -3.39 -16.27 -14.11
CA GLN A 480 -3.34 -17.66 -14.56
C GLN A 480 -4.71 -18.17 -15.00
N ALA A 481 -5.78 -17.85 -14.25
CA ALA A 481 -7.14 -18.17 -14.67
C ALA A 481 -7.50 -17.48 -15.99
N THR A 482 -7.13 -16.21 -16.17
CA THR A 482 -7.36 -15.48 -17.43
C THR A 482 -6.59 -16.09 -18.61
N GLN A 483 -5.40 -16.63 -18.37
CA GLN A 483 -4.63 -17.34 -19.39
C GLN A 483 -5.36 -18.62 -19.84
N PHE A 484 -5.91 -19.39 -18.91
CA PHE A 484 -6.73 -20.56 -19.24
C PHE A 484 -7.99 -20.19 -20.05
N GLU A 485 -8.61 -19.03 -19.78
CA GLU A 485 -9.75 -18.55 -20.58
C GLU A 485 -9.36 -18.31 -22.03
N TYR A 486 -8.18 -17.71 -22.28
CA TYR A 486 -7.66 -17.55 -23.65
C TYR A 486 -7.43 -18.91 -24.32
N GLU A 487 -6.75 -19.83 -23.63
CA GLU A 487 -6.48 -21.19 -24.13
C GLU A 487 -7.77 -21.97 -24.40
N PHE A 488 -8.84 -21.70 -23.65
CA PHE A 488 -10.14 -22.33 -23.86
C PHE A 488 -10.74 -21.98 -25.24
N TRP A 489 -10.60 -20.72 -25.67
CA TRP A 489 -11.01 -20.29 -27.02
C TRP A 489 -10.10 -20.86 -28.09
N ASP A 490 -8.79 -20.92 -27.82
CA ASP A 490 -7.77 -21.41 -28.75
C ASP A 490 -7.92 -22.91 -29.03
N ASP A 491 -8.08 -23.73 -27.98
CA ASP A 491 -8.32 -25.17 -28.06
C ASP A 491 -9.56 -25.48 -28.92
N ALA A 492 -10.66 -24.75 -28.69
CA ALA A 492 -11.89 -24.93 -29.46
C ALA A 492 -11.73 -24.52 -30.93
N TYR A 493 -10.92 -23.49 -31.19
CA TYR A 493 -10.66 -23.02 -32.55
C TYR A 493 -9.76 -23.99 -33.34
N HIS A 494 -8.82 -24.64 -32.67
CA HIS A 494 -7.85 -25.55 -33.28
C HIS A 494 -8.23 -27.02 -33.25
N LEU A 495 -9.50 -27.34 -32.92
CA LEU A 495 -10.06 -28.68 -33.04
C LEU A 495 -9.72 -29.30 -34.41
N ARG A 496 -8.85 -30.31 -34.41
CA ARG A 496 -8.49 -31.07 -35.61
C ARG A 496 -9.66 -32.00 -35.95
N LYS A 497 -10.01 -32.06 -37.24
CA LYS A 497 -11.04 -32.96 -37.77
C LYS A 497 -10.76 -34.42 -37.45
#